data_AF-A0AAJ7EGH9-F1
#
_entry.id   AF-A0AAJ7EGH9-F1
#
_cell.length_a   1.000
_cell.length_b   1.000
_cell.length_c   1.000
_cell.angle_alpha   90.00
_cell.angle_beta   90.00
_cell.angle_gamma   90.00
#
_symmetry.space_group_name_H-M   'P 1'
#
loop_
_entity.id
_entity.type
_entity.pdbx_description
1 polymer ?
#
loop_
_entity_poly.entity_id
_entity_poly.type
_entity_poly.pdbx_seq_one_letter_code
_entity_poly.pdbx_strand_id
1 'polypeptide(L)'
;MLFVREFCAMVNMNSIALPSGSVLVNIRLWFYSLAWLHLVFTAIVSLSVDMSEDKDPKVSAYINIRWKLITCWFNMIALAYFPICIYCDWKERRGMWHIQHVASIRQLKDYVMTSILFPTTMFADLMFWRIWHKDLSLIAPLRIFTYLPYWAQHSLHTVSMLIMLLDLLLVPRRRPNNLKPGICLMMAFMLTYMAMCGISFLNGEVVYSVFQIFDSFKLFLLAIMVILECLFFYLVQWYIVDFVWCPQSYDGTNGKKLKAQ
;
A
#
# COMPACT_ATOMS: atom_id res chain seq x y z
N MET A 1 20.55 15.08 9.10
CA MET A 1 19.64 15.92 9.94
C MET A 1 18.95 17.02 9.13
N LEU A 2 19.63 17.69 8.18
CA LEU A 2 18.99 18.64 7.24
C LEU A 2 17.94 18.00 6.31
N PHE A 3 18.24 16.85 5.71
CA PHE A 3 17.31 16.16 4.79
C PHE A 3 15.96 15.79 5.45
N VAL A 4 15.99 15.41 6.73
CA VAL A 4 14.77 15.09 7.50
C VAL A 4 13.99 16.36 7.83
N ARG A 5 14.66 17.47 8.14
CA ARG A 5 14.02 18.77 8.39
C ARG A 5 13.39 19.35 7.11
N GLU A 6 14.06 19.25 5.96
CA GLU A 6 13.51 19.72 4.68
C GLU A 6 12.37 18.83 4.18
N PHE A 7 12.44 17.52 4.40
CA PHE A 7 11.32 16.61 4.15
C PHE A 7 10.12 16.93 5.06
N CYS A 8 10.33 17.15 6.35
CA CYS A 8 9.28 17.57 7.29
C CYS A 8 8.70 18.96 6.94
N ALA A 9 9.49 19.88 6.39
CA ALA A 9 9.02 21.22 5.99
C ALA A 9 8.20 21.19 4.69
N MET A 10 8.55 20.31 3.73
CA MET A 10 7.76 20.09 2.51
C MET A 10 6.45 19.33 2.79
N VAL A 11 6.44 18.46 3.80
CA VAL A 11 5.31 17.62 4.19
C VAL A 11 4.70 18.21 5.47
N ASN A 12 4.12 19.40 5.37
CA ASN A 12 3.40 20.02 6.49
C ASN A 12 2.04 19.31 6.71
N MET A 13 2.10 18.07 7.23
CA MET A 13 0.95 17.29 7.65
C MET A 13 0.66 17.59 9.13
N ASN A 14 -0.29 18.49 9.37
CA ASN A 14 -0.83 18.73 10.69
C ASN A 14 -1.69 17.53 11.12
N SER A 15 -1.07 16.49 11.68
CA SER A 15 -1.76 15.31 12.22
C SER A 15 -2.71 15.72 13.36
N ILE A 16 -3.92 15.15 13.37
CA ILE A 16 -4.90 15.36 14.44
C ILE A 16 -4.44 14.55 15.66
N ALA A 17 -4.18 15.20 16.78
CA ALA A 17 -3.90 14.51 18.04
C ALA A 17 -5.22 14.05 18.67
N LEU A 18 -5.32 12.76 19.00
CA LEU A 18 -6.44 12.27 19.80
C LEU A 18 -6.13 12.44 21.29
N PRO A 19 -7.16 12.48 22.15
CA PRO A 19 -6.96 12.44 23.59
C PRO A 19 -6.14 11.20 24.00
N SER A 20 -5.18 11.40 24.92
CA SER A 20 -4.41 10.30 25.48
C SER A 20 -5.34 9.29 26.15
N GLY A 21 -5.15 8.00 25.87
CA GLY A 21 -6.02 6.94 26.38
C GLY A 21 -7.35 6.78 25.64
N SER A 22 -7.52 7.40 24.46
CA SER A 22 -8.72 7.17 23.65
C SER A 22 -8.89 5.69 23.29
N VAL A 23 -10.14 5.24 23.28
CA VAL A 23 -10.53 3.87 22.88
C VAL A 23 -9.97 3.54 21.49
N LEU A 24 -9.93 4.54 20.60
CA LEU A 24 -9.42 4.39 19.24
C LEU A 24 -7.94 4.01 19.20
N VAL A 25 -7.08 4.58 20.05
CA VAL A 25 -5.65 4.19 20.11
C VAL A 25 -5.51 2.71 20.49
N ASN A 26 -6.34 2.22 21.42
CA ASN A 26 -6.33 0.80 21.79
C ASN A 26 -6.84 -0.08 20.65
N ILE A 27 -7.88 0.33 19.92
CA ILE A 27 -8.38 -0.38 18.74
C ILE A 27 -7.28 -0.50 17.69
N ARG A 28 -6.57 0.60 17.39
CA ARG A 28 -5.48 0.59 16.40
C ARG A 28 -4.33 -0.33 16.81
N LEU A 29 -3.93 -0.32 18.10
CA LEU A 29 -2.90 -1.23 18.61
C LEU A 29 -3.26 -2.70 18.36
N TRP A 30 -4.50 -3.10 18.66
CA TRP A 30 -4.99 -4.45 18.38
C TRP A 30 -5.03 -4.74 16.88
N PHE A 31 -5.60 -3.82 16.11
CA PHE A 31 -5.69 -3.92 14.65
C PHE A 31 -4.32 -4.16 14.00
N TYR A 32 -3.32 -3.33 14.30
CA TYR A 32 -1.98 -3.49 13.73
C TYR A 32 -1.27 -4.75 14.21
N SER A 33 -1.48 -5.14 15.47
CA SER A 33 -0.89 -6.38 16.00
C SER A 33 -1.46 -7.61 15.26
N LEU A 34 -2.78 -7.65 15.06
CA LEU A 34 -3.43 -8.73 14.32
C LEU A 34 -3.07 -8.70 12.84
N ALA A 35 -3.03 -7.53 12.20
CA ALA A 35 -2.60 -7.37 10.81
C ALA A 35 -1.15 -7.85 10.61
N TRP A 36 -0.25 -7.51 11.53
CA TRP A 36 1.14 -7.95 11.46
C TRP A 36 1.29 -9.46 11.66
N LEU A 37 0.59 -10.05 12.64
CA LEU A 37 0.59 -11.50 12.86
C LEU A 37 0.01 -12.25 11.65
N HIS A 38 -1.09 -11.77 11.08
CA HIS A 38 -1.70 -12.33 9.87
C HIS A 38 -0.73 -12.26 8.68
N LEU A 39 -0.05 -11.13 8.48
CA LEU A 39 0.93 -10.97 7.41
C LEU A 39 2.13 -11.91 7.60
N VAL A 40 2.66 -12.02 8.82
CA VAL A 40 3.76 -12.96 9.14
C VAL A 40 3.32 -14.40 8.88
N PHE A 41 2.13 -14.80 9.33
CA PHE A 41 1.58 -16.14 9.08
C PHE A 41 1.42 -16.40 7.58
N THR A 42 0.83 -15.46 6.84
CA THR A 42 0.63 -15.55 5.38
C THR A 42 1.97 -15.64 4.65
N ALA A 43 2.99 -14.89 5.09
CA ALA A 43 4.33 -14.94 4.54
C ALA A 43 5.00 -16.29 4.81
N ILE A 44 4.91 -16.83 6.03
CA ILE A 44 5.46 -18.16 6.36
C ILE A 44 4.84 -19.22 5.45
N VAL A 45 3.51 -19.27 5.36
CA VAL A 45 2.81 -20.26 4.52
C VAL A 45 3.21 -20.08 3.06
N SER A 46 3.14 -18.86 2.53
CA SER A 46 3.36 -18.60 1.10
C SER A 46 4.82 -18.82 0.68
N LEU A 47 5.78 -18.47 1.55
CA LEU A 47 7.21 -18.61 1.25
C LEU A 47 7.72 -20.04 1.47
N SER A 48 7.05 -20.81 2.33
CA SER A 48 7.35 -22.24 2.55
C SER A 48 6.99 -23.14 1.37
N VAL A 49 6.17 -22.66 0.44
CA VAL A 49 5.84 -23.38 -0.79
C VAL A 49 7.08 -23.51 -1.66
N ASP A 50 7.47 -24.76 -1.91
CA ASP A 50 8.53 -25.11 -2.83
C ASP A 50 7.95 -25.53 -4.19
N MET A 51 8.33 -24.78 -5.22
CA MET A 51 7.98 -25.04 -6.61
C MET A 51 9.18 -25.52 -7.43
N SER A 52 10.38 -25.56 -6.85
CA SER A 52 11.64 -25.79 -7.58
C SER A 52 11.71 -27.15 -8.28
N GLU A 53 11.08 -28.17 -7.69
CA GLU A 53 11.01 -29.54 -8.22
C GLU A 53 9.86 -29.75 -9.23
N ASP A 54 9.16 -28.70 -9.66
CA ASP A 54 8.09 -28.86 -10.63
C ASP A 54 8.62 -29.22 -12.04
N LYS A 55 7.89 -30.10 -12.72
CA LYS A 55 8.23 -30.56 -14.07
C LYS A 55 8.14 -29.45 -15.13
N ASP A 56 7.30 -28.43 -14.91
CA ASP A 56 7.21 -27.27 -15.80
C ASP A 56 8.27 -26.22 -15.42
N PRO A 57 9.27 -25.93 -16.29
CA PRO A 57 10.29 -24.94 -16.01
C PRO A 57 9.74 -23.54 -15.71
N LYS A 58 8.56 -23.19 -16.22
CA LYS A 58 7.91 -21.90 -15.93
C LYS A 58 7.39 -21.84 -14.50
N VAL A 59 6.99 -22.98 -13.94
CA VAL A 59 6.50 -23.11 -12.56
C VAL A 59 7.68 -23.15 -11.59
N SER A 60 8.73 -23.92 -11.90
CA SER A 60 9.91 -23.99 -11.03
C SER A 60 10.68 -22.67 -10.95
N ALA A 61 10.77 -21.93 -12.05
CA ALA A 61 11.34 -20.57 -12.04
C ALA A 61 10.53 -19.58 -11.17
N TYR A 62 9.27 -19.89 -10.84
CA TYR A 62 8.40 -18.98 -10.10
C TYR A 62 8.88 -18.72 -8.66
N ILE A 63 9.71 -19.61 -8.10
CA ILE A 63 10.35 -19.41 -6.78
C ILE A 63 11.17 -18.12 -6.71
N ASN A 64 11.77 -17.70 -7.82
CA ASN A 64 12.52 -16.45 -7.94
C ASN A 64 11.60 -15.29 -8.35
N ILE A 65 10.63 -15.57 -9.22
CA ILE A 65 9.67 -14.56 -9.71
C ILE A 65 8.79 -14.01 -8.59
N ARG A 66 8.44 -14.81 -7.57
CA ARG A 66 7.56 -14.38 -6.46
C ARG A 66 8.01 -13.10 -5.76
N TRP A 67 9.33 -12.86 -5.67
CA TRP A 67 9.92 -11.65 -5.07
C TRP A 67 9.75 -10.39 -5.93
N LYS A 68 9.40 -10.56 -7.21
CA LYS A 68 9.18 -9.50 -8.20
C LYS A 68 7.70 -9.15 -8.38
N LEU A 69 6.81 -9.91 -7.75
CA LEU A 69 5.39 -9.58 -7.75
C LEU A 69 5.17 -8.29 -6.95
N ILE A 70 4.29 -7.42 -7.43
CA ILE A 70 3.95 -6.17 -6.74
C ILE A 70 3.38 -6.44 -5.35
N THR A 71 2.66 -7.57 -5.23
CA THR A 71 2.15 -8.13 -3.97
C THR A 71 3.26 -8.34 -2.95
N CYS A 72 4.43 -8.86 -3.37
CA CYS A 72 5.55 -9.04 -2.47
C CYS A 72 6.12 -7.69 -2.03
N TRP A 73 6.22 -6.71 -2.94
CA TRP A 73 6.80 -5.41 -2.65
C TRP A 73 6.00 -4.64 -1.61
N PHE A 74 4.68 -4.49 -1.79
CA PHE A 74 3.88 -3.77 -0.80
C PHE A 74 3.76 -4.55 0.51
N ASN A 75 3.76 -5.89 0.49
CA ASN A 75 3.75 -6.70 1.72
C ASN A 75 5.06 -6.59 2.51
N MET A 76 6.22 -6.49 1.84
CA MET A 76 7.50 -6.21 2.52
C MET A 76 7.50 -4.83 3.18
N ILE A 77 6.93 -3.82 2.51
CA ILE A 77 6.77 -2.49 3.11
C ILE A 77 5.79 -2.55 4.28
N ALA A 78 4.67 -3.26 4.14
CA ALA A 78 3.68 -3.45 5.19
C ALA A 78 4.26 -4.16 6.43
N LEU A 79 5.15 -5.14 6.22
CA LEU A 79 5.84 -5.88 7.28
C LEU A 79 6.67 -4.95 8.18
N ALA A 80 7.27 -3.90 7.62
CA ALA A 80 7.98 -2.85 8.37
C ALA A 80 7.03 -1.76 8.89
N TYR A 81 5.96 -1.45 8.14
CA TYR A 81 4.99 -0.41 8.46
C TYR A 81 4.20 -0.72 9.74
N PHE A 82 3.67 -1.94 9.92
CA PHE A 82 2.83 -2.25 11.08
C PHE A 82 3.57 -2.12 12.43
N PRO A 83 4.82 -2.62 12.60
CA PRO A 83 5.59 -2.35 13.82
C PRO A 83 5.81 -0.86 14.09
N ILE A 84 6.01 -0.05 13.05
CA ILE A 84 6.14 1.40 13.18
C ILE A 84 4.82 2.01 13.67
N CYS A 85 3.68 1.57 13.14
CA CYS A 85 2.36 1.99 13.62
C CYS A 85 2.12 1.61 15.09
N ILE A 86 2.44 0.37 15.48
CA ILE A 86 2.35 -0.10 16.87
C ILE A 86 3.23 0.77 17.79
N TYR A 87 4.45 1.08 17.36
CA TYR A 87 5.34 1.97 18.11
C TYR A 87 4.75 3.37 18.30
N CYS A 88 4.27 4.00 17.21
CA CYS A 88 3.65 5.32 17.27
C CYS A 88 2.43 5.35 18.20
N ASP A 89 1.55 4.36 18.09
CA ASP A 89 0.32 4.27 18.88
C ASP A 89 0.61 3.97 20.35
N TRP A 90 1.63 3.16 20.62
CA TRP A 90 2.09 2.91 21.99
C TRP A 90 2.67 4.18 22.64
N LYS A 91 3.39 5.02 21.86
CA LYS A 91 3.85 6.33 22.32
C LYS A 91 2.69 7.29 22.56
N GLU A 92 1.70 7.32 21.66
CA GLU A 92 0.49 8.13 21.83
C GLU A 92 -0.29 7.74 23.10
N ARG A 93 -0.47 6.43 23.33
CA ARG A 93 -1.12 5.89 24.54
C ARG A 93 -0.43 6.35 25.83
N ARG A 94 0.89 6.54 25.80
CA ARG A 94 1.68 7.03 26.95
C ARG A 94 1.76 8.56 27.05
N GLY A 95 1.01 9.30 26.23
CA GLY A 95 1.06 10.77 26.20
C GLY A 95 2.36 11.33 25.59
N MET A 96 3.17 10.48 24.95
CA MET A 96 4.46 10.84 24.34
C MET A 96 4.33 11.25 22.87
N TRP A 97 3.16 11.76 22.47
CA TRP A 97 2.84 12.11 21.07
C TRP A 97 3.68 13.27 20.53
N HIS A 98 4.05 14.22 21.40
CA HIS A 98 4.75 15.46 21.05
C HIS A 98 6.27 15.28 20.88
N ILE A 99 6.82 14.11 21.22
CA ILE A 99 8.26 13.91 21.12
C ILE A 99 8.69 13.99 19.65
N GLN A 100 9.71 14.80 19.37
CA GLN A 100 10.13 15.16 18.00
C GLN A 100 10.35 13.93 17.11
N HIS A 101 11.07 12.91 17.59
CA HIS A 101 11.33 11.73 16.77
C HIS A 101 10.05 10.92 16.49
N VAL A 102 9.10 10.88 17.43
CA VAL A 102 7.80 10.22 17.24
C VAL A 102 6.99 10.97 16.18
N ALA A 103 7.00 12.30 16.21
CA ALA A 103 6.35 13.13 15.21
C ALA A 103 6.94 12.91 13.81
N SER A 104 8.27 12.84 13.67
CA SER A 104 8.92 12.55 12.39
C SER A 104 8.59 11.15 11.86
N ILE A 105 8.62 10.13 12.72
CA ILE A 105 8.26 8.75 12.33
C ILE A 105 6.79 8.68 11.88
N ARG A 106 5.89 9.40 12.57
CA ARG A 106 4.48 9.50 12.20
C ARG A 106 4.29 10.16 10.83
N GLN A 107 4.98 11.27 10.56
CA GLN A 107 4.90 11.92 9.26
C GLN A 107 5.39 10.98 8.15
N LEU A 108 6.52 10.29 8.38
CA LEU A 108 7.06 9.32 7.43
C LEU A 108 6.08 8.17 7.16
N LYS A 109 5.54 7.54 8.21
CA LYS A 109 4.60 6.42 8.04
C LYS A 109 3.34 6.87 7.31
N ASP A 110 2.80 8.05 7.61
CA ASP A 110 1.59 8.54 6.94
C ASP A 110 1.87 8.85 5.47
N TYR A 111 3.05 9.37 5.16
CA TYR A 111 3.49 9.60 3.78
C TYR A 111 3.67 8.29 2.99
N VAL A 112 4.30 7.27 3.58
CA VAL A 112 4.42 5.93 2.99
C VAL A 112 3.04 5.29 2.80
N MET A 113 2.16 5.40 3.79
CA MET A 113 0.81 4.85 3.72
C MET A 113 0.02 5.46 2.57
N THR A 114 -0.02 6.79 2.51
CA THR A 114 -0.87 7.52 1.57
C THR A 114 -0.29 7.58 0.16
N SER A 115 1.03 7.54 0.01
CA SER A 115 1.68 7.66 -1.31
C SER A 115 2.09 6.33 -1.93
N ILE A 116 2.29 5.28 -1.13
CA ILE A 116 2.74 3.97 -1.62
C ILE A 116 1.71 2.89 -1.27
N LEU A 117 1.57 2.56 0.03
CA LEU A 117 0.83 1.37 0.43
C LEU A 117 -0.63 1.41 -0.02
N PHE A 118 -1.36 2.48 0.25
CA PHE A 118 -2.78 2.57 -0.11
C PHE A 118 -3.02 2.51 -1.63
N PRO A 119 -2.50 3.43 -2.46
CA PRO A 119 -2.81 3.42 -3.89
C PRO A 119 -2.32 2.15 -4.58
N THR A 120 -1.12 1.65 -4.24
CA THR A 120 -0.58 0.44 -4.85
C THR A 120 -1.37 -0.80 -4.46
N THR A 121 -1.69 -0.98 -3.17
CA THR A 121 -2.43 -2.18 -2.71
C THR A 121 -3.83 -2.21 -3.30
N MET A 122 -4.56 -1.07 -3.25
CA MET A 122 -5.89 -0.98 -3.85
C MET A 122 -5.89 -1.31 -5.34
N PHE A 123 -4.95 -0.73 -6.10
CA PHE A 123 -4.77 -1.04 -7.52
C PHE A 123 -4.46 -2.52 -7.75
N ALA A 124 -3.42 -3.04 -7.10
CA ALA A 124 -2.89 -4.37 -7.36
C ALA A 124 -3.91 -5.46 -7.01
N ASP A 125 -4.60 -5.31 -5.88
CA ASP A 125 -5.57 -6.29 -5.39
C ASP A 125 -6.86 -6.29 -6.22
N LEU A 126 -7.36 -5.11 -6.62
CA LEU A 126 -8.50 -5.02 -7.51
C LEU A 126 -8.16 -5.49 -8.93
N MET A 127 -6.94 -5.23 -9.40
CA MET A 127 -6.45 -5.78 -10.67
C MET A 127 -6.37 -7.32 -10.59
N PHE A 128 -5.80 -7.86 -9.52
CA PHE A 128 -5.72 -9.30 -9.29
C PHE A 128 -7.10 -9.94 -9.39
N TRP A 129 -8.11 -9.45 -8.66
CA TRP A 129 -9.45 -10.05 -8.71
C TRP A 129 -10.14 -9.89 -10.06
N ARG A 130 -9.95 -8.77 -10.76
CA ARG A 130 -10.47 -8.58 -12.12
C ARG A 130 -9.88 -9.59 -13.10
N ILE A 131 -8.60 -9.91 -12.98
CA ILE A 131 -7.94 -10.90 -13.82
C ILE A 131 -8.30 -12.31 -13.36
N TRP A 132 -8.29 -12.59 -12.06
CA TRP A 132 -8.64 -13.89 -11.45
C TRP A 132 -9.99 -14.40 -11.95
N HIS A 133 -11.00 -13.53 -12.01
CA HIS A 133 -12.34 -13.90 -12.46
C HIS A 133 -12.51 -13.95 -13.99
N LYS A 134 -11.61 -13.32 -14.76
CA LYS A 134 -11.69 -13.29 -16.22
C LYS A 134 -10.83 -14.37 -16.86
N ASP A 135 -9.53 -14.34 -16.57
CA ASP A 135 -8.54 -15.27 -17.09
C ASP A 135 -7.26 -15.26 -16.24
N LEU A 136 -7.14 -16.26 -15.36
CA LEU A 136 -5.99 -16.49 -14.48
C LEU A 136 -4.68 -16.67 -15.23
N SER A 137 -4.73 -17.16 -16.49
CA SER A 137 -3.54 -17.41 -17.29
C SER A 137 -2.79 -16.12 -17.67
N LEU A 138 -3.43 -14.95 -17.51
CA LEU A 138 -2.78 -13.64 -17.69
C LEU A 138 -1.85 -13.29 -16.52
N ILE A 139 -2.08 -13.86 -15.33
CA ILE A 139 -1.22 -13.63 -14.15
C ILE A 139 0.00 -14.56 -14.24
N ALA A 140 -0.24 -15.86 -14.28
CA ALA A 140 0.80 -16.89 -14.20
C ALA A 140 0.30 -18.23 -14.76
N PRO A 141 1.21 -19.19 -15.06
CA PRO A 141 0.83 -20.57 -15.36
C PRO A 141 -0.18 -21.14 -14.35
N LEU A 142 -1.27 -21.75 -14.85
CA LEU A 142 -2.39 -22.22 -14.00
C LEU A 142 -1.95 -23.16 -12.87
N ARG A 143 -0.89 -23.96 -13.12
CA ARG A 143 -0.29 -24.87 -12.14
C ARG A 143 0.15 -24.16 -10.86
N ILE A 144 0.62 -22.92 -10.94
CA ILE A 144 1.07 -22.14 -9.76
C ILE A 144 -0.06 -21.96 -8.75
N PHE A 145 -1.30 -21.77 -9.20
CA PHE A 145 -2.44 -21.58 -8.32
C PHE A 145 -2.86 -22.85 -7.56
N THR A 146 -2.30 -24.02 -7.92
CA THR A 146 -2.53 -25.27 -7.18
C THR A 146 -1.64 -25.41 -5.94
N TYR A 147 -0.56 -24.62 -5.86
CA TYR A 147 0.39 -24.68 -4.74
C TYR A 147 -0.08 -23.92 -3.51
N LEU A 148 -0.91 -22.89 -3.69
CA LEU A 148 -1.45 -22.10 -2.59
C LEU A 148 -2.93 -22.38 -2.40
N PRO A 149 -3.38 -22.60 -1.15
CA PRO A 149 -4.79 -22.76 -0.89
C PRO A 149 -5.54 -21.44 -1.18
N TYR A 150 -6.81 -21.55 -1.53
CA TYR A 150 -7.63 -20.41 -1.93
C TYR A 150 -7.68 -19.29 -0.87
N TRP A 151 -7.66 -19.64 0.41
CA TRP A 151 -7.62 -18.65 1.51
C TRP A 151 -6.33 -17.82 1.52
N ALA A 152 -5.22 -18.34 1.01
CA ALA A 152 -3.96 -17.61 0.93
C ALA A 152 -4.05 -16.50 -0.14
N GLN A 153 -4.77 -16.76 -1.23
CA GLN A 153 -5.05 -15.73 -2.24
C GLN A 153 -5.89 -14.60 -1.65
N HIS A 154 -6.93 -14.94 -0.87
CA HIS A 154 -7.69 -13.92 -0.12
C HIS A 154 -6.84 -13.18 0.91
N SER A 155 -5.89 -13.85 1.56
CA SER A 155 -4.99 -13.19 2.52
C SER A 155 -4.07 -12.18 1.84
N LEU A 156 -3.57 -12.51 0.65
CA LEU A 156 -2.66 -11.67 -0.13
C LEU A 156 -3.35 -10.53 -0.89
N HIS A 157 -4.67 -10.64 -1.13
CA HIS A 157 -5.39 -9.70 -2.02
C HIS A 157 -6.70 -9.11 -1.48
N THR A 158 -7.45 -9.82 -0.63
CA THR A 158 -8.65 -9.24 -0.01
C THR A 158 -8.33 -8.64 1.34
N VAL A 159 -7.62 -9.38 2.18
CA VAL A 159 -7.28 -8.95 3.54
C VAL A 159 -6.28 -7.80 3.51
N SER A 160 -5.26 -7.85 2.64
CA SER A 160 -4.34 -6.73 2.38
C SER A 160 -5.08 -5.43 2.03
N MET A 161 -5.98 -5.47 1.05
CA MET A 161 -6.83 -4.35 0.64
C MET A 161 -7.67 -3.81 1.81
N LEU A 162 -8.33 -4.70 2.55
CA LEU A 162 -9.15 -4.32 3.70
C LEU A 162 -8.33 -3.71 4.83
N ILE A 163 -7.12 -4.22 5.10
CA ILE A 163 -6.22 -3.63 6.09
C ILE A 163 -5.84 -2.21 5.68
N MET A 164 -5.48 -1.97 4.41
CA MET A 164 -5.14 -0.61 3.96
C MET A 164 -6.33 0.35 4.06
N LEU A 165 -7.54 -0.12 3.75
CA LEU A 165 -8.75 0.66 3.90
C LEU A 165 -9.05 0.97 5.38
N LEU A 166 -8.98 -0.04 6.26
CA LEU A 166 -9.22 0.14 7.69
C LEU A 166 -8.18 1.07 8.33
N ASP A 167 -6.92 0.97 7.93
CA ASP A 167 -5.89 1.93 8.35
C ASP A 167 -6.28 3.37 7.98
N LEU A 168 -6.74 3.59 6.73
CA LEU A 168 -7.18 4.89 6.26
C LEU A 168 -8.35 5.45 7.10
N LEU A 169 -9.27 4.56 7.52
CA LEU A 169 -10.45 4.91 8.33
C LEU A 169 -10.13 5.11 9.82
N LEU A 170 -9.17 4.37 10.38
CA LEU A 170 -8.89 4.36 11.82
C LEU A 170 -7.84 5.39 12.25
N VAL A 171 -6.95 5.79 11.36
CA VAL A 171 -5.87 6.74 11.67
C VAL A 171 -6.30 8.16 11.31
N PRO A 172 -6.28 9.11 12.26
CA PRO A 172 -6.53 10.51 11.98
C PRO A 172 -5.50 11.09 11.03
N ARG A 173 -5.94 11.46 9.83
CA ARG A 173 -5.12 12.11 8.81
C ARG A 173 -5.78 13.38 8.32
N ARG A 174 -4.99 14.26 7.72
CA ARG A 174 -5.47 15.43 7.00
C ARG A 174 -4.91 15.44 5.59
N ARG A 175 -5.74 15.83 4.63
CA ARG A 175 -5.31 16.11 3.27
C ARG A 175 -4.18 17.14 3.27
N PRO A 176 -3.05 16.89 2.58
CA PRO A 176 -1.98 17.87 2.48
C PRO A 176 -2.42 19.02 1.56
N ASN A 177 -1.93 20.23 1.85
CA ASN A 177 -2.21 21.42 1.02
C ASN A 177 -1.64 21.29 -0.39
N ASN A 178 -0.57 20.50 -0.56
CA ASN A 178 0.04 20.21 -1.84
C ASN A 178 0.14 18.69 -2.03
N LEU A 179 -0.57 18.18 -3.04
CA LEU A 179 -0.59 16.75 -3.37
C LEU A 179 0.61 16.31 -4.19
N LYS A 180 1.35 17.23 -4.82
CA LYS A 180 2.43 16.92 -5.77
C LYS A 180 3.53 16.04 -5.19
N PRO A 181 4.03 16.26 -3.95
CA PRO A 181 5.08 15.41 -3.40
C PRO A 181 4.64 13.94 -3.29
N GLY A 182 3.41 13.69 -2.81
CA GLY A 182 2.90 12.32 -2.66
C GLY A 182 2.66 11.65 -4.01
N ILE A 183 2.15 12.40 -5.00
CA ILE A 183 2.05 11.91 -6.39
C ILE A 183 3.43 11.59 -6.95
N CYS A 184 4.43 12.43 -6.71
CA CYS A 184 5.80 12.19 -7.17
C CYS A 184 6.38 10.90 -6.58
N LEU A 185 6.18 10.65 -5.28
CA LEU A 185 6.63 9.42 -4.64
C LEU A 185 5.90 8.19 -5.19
N MET A 186 4.57 8.27 -5.36
CA MET A 186 3.77 7.21 -5.97
C MET A 186 4.26 6.90 -7.40
N MET A 187 4.46 7.92 -8.22
CA MET A 187 4.97 7.79 -9.59
C MET A 187 6.36 7.17 -9.61
N ALA A 188 7.27 7.64 -8.75
CA ALA A 188 8.61 7.08 -8.64
C ALA A 188 8.56 5.59 -8.29
N PHE A 189 7.77 5.20 -7.30
CA PHE A 189 7.60 3.80 -6.91
C PHE A 189 7.05 2.94 -8.06
N MET A 190 5.99 3.40 -8.73
CA MET A 190 5.37 2.65 -9.84
C MET A 190 6.29 2.57 -11.06
N LEU A 191 7.02 3.63 -11.39
CA LEU A 191 8.01 3.63 -12.47
C LEU A 191 9.18 2.70 -12.16
N THR A 192 9.65 2.66 -10.91
CA THR A 192 10.67 1.70 -10.46
C THR A 192 10.15 0.26 -10.61
N TYR A 193 8.90 0.00 -10.23
CA TYR A 193 8.31 -1.33 -10.39
C TYR A 193 8.17 -1.73 -11.87
N MET A 194 7.67 -0.83 -12.73
CA MET A 194 7.56 -1.07 -14.17
C MET A 194 8.93 -1.27 -14.84
N ALA A 195 9.94 -0.50 -14.44
CA ALA A 195 11.32 -0.70 -14.90
C ALA A 195 11.86 -2.07 -14.51
N MET A 196 11.62 -2.51 -13.26
CA MET A 196 11.99 -3.85 -12.80
C MET A 196 11.30 -4.95 -13.60
N CYS A 197 10.00 -4.81 -13.89
CA CYS A 197 9.26 -5.73 -14.76
C CYS A 197 9.86 -5.77 -16.18
N GLY A 198 10.18 -4.61 -16.77
CA GLY A 198 10.80 -4.52 -18.09
C GLY A 198 12.18 -5.17 -18.14
N ILE A 199 13.04 -4.88 -17.17
CA ILE A 199 14.37 -5.50 -17.06
C ILE A 199 14.25 -7.02 -16.87
N SER A 200 13.34 -7.47 -16.01
CA SER A 200 13.11 -8.91 -15.79
C SER A 200 12.66 -9.59 -17.08
N PHE A 201 11.75 -8.98 -17.83
CA PHE A 201 11.30 -9.51 -19.12
C PHE A 201 12.44 -9.60 -20.14
N LEU A 202 13.31 -8.58 -20.23
CA LEU A 202 14.50 -8.61 -21.09
C LEU A 202 15.49 -9.71 -20.69
N ASN A 203 15.56 -10.07 -19.41
CA ASN A 203 16.37 -11.17 -18.90
C ASN A 203 15.69 -12.55 -19.01
N GLY A 204 14.51 -12.64 -19.64
CA GLY A 204 13.76 -13.88 -19.81
C GLY A 204 12.93 -14.30 -18.58
N GLU A 205 12.85 -13.46 -17.55
CA GLU A 205 12.08 -13.70 -16.33
C GLU A 205 10.70 -13.05 -16.44
N VAL A 206 9.70 -13.86 -16.78
CA VAL A 206 8.34 -13.39 -17.05
C VAL A 206 7.57 -13.23 -15.73
N VAL A 207 7.53 -12.01 -15.20
CA VAL A 207 6.84 -11.70 -13.94
C VAL A 207 5.33 -11.95 -14.02
N TYR A 208 4.73 -11.53 -15.14
CA TYR A 208 3.32 -11.77 -15.44
C TYR A 208 3.17 -12.34 -16.85
N SER A 209 2.37 -13.38 -17.01
CA SER A 209 2.13 -14.03 -18.30
C SER A 209 1.57 -13.07 -19.37
N VAL A 210 0.85 -12.02 -18.97
CA VAL A 210 0.35 -10.96 -19.85
C VAL A 210 1.44 -10.34 -20.73
N PHE A 211 2.70 -10.27 -20.26
CA PHE A 211 3.82 -9.72 -21.01
C PHE A 211 4.19 -10.52 -22.26
N GLN A 212 3.84 -11.81 -22.32
CA GLN A 212 4.05 -12.65 -23.49
C GLN A 212 2.83 -12.67 -24.42
N ILE A 213 1.67 -12.25 -23.93
CA ILE A 213 0.39 -12.35 -24.63
C ILE A 213 0.05 -11.03 -25.33
N PHE A 214 0.41 -9.91 -24.72
CA PHE A 214 0.09 -8.58 -25.24
C PHE A 214 1.17 -8.10 -26.21
N ASP A 215 0.72 -7.50 -27.31
CA ASP A 215 1.59 -6.71 -28.19
C ASP A 215 2.02 -5.39 -27.52
N SER A 216 2.99 -4.70 -28.12
CA SER A 216 3.56 -3.46 -27.58
C SER A 216 2.52 -2.38 -27.33
N PHE A 217 1.48 -2.30 -28.17
CA PHE A 217 0.42 -1.30 -28.01
C PHE A 217 -0.44 -1.62 -26.78
N LYS A 218 -0.86 -2.87 -26.60
CA LYS A 218 -1.60 -3.30 -25.41
C LYS A 218 -0.77 -3.18 -24.14
N LEU A 219 0.54 -3.43 -24.18
CA LEU A 219 1.43 -3.21 -23.04
C LEU A 219 1.57 -1.72 -22.68
N PHE A 220 1.64 -0.85 -23.69
CA PHE A 220 1.62 0.60 -23.48
C PHE A 220 0.30 1.06 -22.83
N LEU A 221 -0.84 0.57 -23.31
CA LEU A 221 -2.15 0.85 -22.69
C LEU A 221 -2.24 0.32 -21.26
N LEU A 222 -1.71 -0.87 -21.00
CA LEU A 222 -1.63 -1.44 -19.65
C LEU A 222 -0.81 -0.54 -18.72
N ALA A 223 0.35 -0.06 -19.16
CA ALA A 223 1.18 0.85 -18.37
C ALA A 223 0.45 2.17 -18.03
N ILE A 224 -0.27 2.74 -18.99
CA ILE A 224 -1.12 3.93 -18.75
C ILE A 224 -2.21 3.61 -17.73
N MET A 225 -2.92 2.49 -17.90
CA MET A 225 -3.99 2.06 -16.99
C MET A 225 -3.49 1.90 -15.56
N VAL A 226 -2.34 1.26 -15.36
CA VAL A 226 -1.72 1.10 -14.03
C VAL A 226 -1.49 2.46 -13.36
N ILE A 227 -0.90 3.42 -14.08
CA ILE A 227 -0.65 4.75 -13.54
C ILE A 227 -1.95 5.50 -13.22
N LEU A 228 -2.94 5.44 -14.12
CA LEU A 228 -4.22 6.10 -13.92
C LEU A 228 -5.00 5.53 -12.73
N GLU A 229 -4.97 4.22 -12.52
CA GLU A 229 -5.65 3.59 -11.39
C GLU A 229 -4.95 3.86 -10.06
N CYS A 230 -3.61 3.79 -10.02
CA CYS A 230 -2.87 4.22 -8.82
C CYS A 230 -3.16 5.70 -8.49
N LEU A 231 -3.19 6.58 -9.50
CA LEU A 231 -3.55 7.98 -9.32
C LEU A 231 -5.01 8.14 -8.83
N PHE A 232 -5.94 7.36 -9.38
CA PHE A 232 -7.32 7.35 -8.93
C PHE A 232 -7.42 7.01 -7.44
N PHE A 233 -6.81 5.90 -6.99
CA PHE A 233 -6.82 5.53 -5.57
C PHE A 233 -6.09 6.55 -4.69
N TYR A 234 -4.99 7.13 -5.19
CA TYR A 234 -4.29 8.19 -4.48
C TYR A 234 -5.18 9.41 -4.26
N LEU A 235 -6.03 9.78 -5.23
CA LEU A 235 -6.93 10.93 -5.11
C LEU A 235 -8.16 10.60 -4.24
N VAL A 236 -8.80 9.45 -4.48
CA VAL A 236 -10.00 9.01 -3.77
C VAL A 236 -9.78 8.90 -2.27
N GLN A 237 -8.61 8.43 -1.84
CA GLN A 237 -8.30 8.30 -0.40
C GLN A 237 -8.51 9.61 0.36
N TRP A 238 -8.24 10.76 -0.26
CA TRP A 238 -8.35 12.05 0.41
C TRP A 238 -9.79 12.50 0.58
N TYR A 239 -10.71 12.04 -0.25
CA TYR A 239 -12.14 12.23 -0.03
C TYR A 239 -12.63 11.39 1.15
N ILE A 240 -12.13 10.14 1.26
CA ILE A 240 -12.41 9.27 2.41
C ILE A 240 -11.86 9.91 3.70
N VAL A 241 -10.60 10.36 3.69
CA VAL A 241 -9.96 11.01 4.84
C VAL A 241 -10.74 12.25 5.28
N ASP A 242 -11.14 13.12 4.35
CA ASP A 242 -11.87 14.33 4.71
C ASP A 242 -13.27 14.03 5.23
N PHE A 243 -13.95 13.03 4.66
CA PHE A 243 -15.25 12.58 5.14
C PHE A 243 -15.18 12.05 6.58
N VAL A 244 -14.16 11.27 6.92
CA VAL A 244 -14.02 10.65 8.24
C VAL A 244 -13.45 11.61 9.29
N TRP A 245 -12.45 12.42 8.91
CA TRP A 245 -11.64 13.19 9.86
C TRP A 245 -11.78 14.71 9.77
N CYS A 246 -12.42 15.23 8.72
CA CYS A 246 -12.63 16.67 8.50
C CYS A 246 -14.08 17.00 8.07
N PRO A 247 -15.13 16.58 8.80
CA PRO A 247 -16.52 16.76 8.35
C PRO A 247 -16.94 18.24 8.17
N GLN A 248 -16.26 19.18 8.83
CA GLN A 248 -16.58 20.62 8.79
C GLN A 248 -16.29 21.30 7.44
N SER A 249 -15.58 20.67 6.50
CA SER A 249 -15.35 21.23 5.16
C SER A 249 -16.52 21.03 4.19
N TYR A 250 -17.58 20.32 4.60
CA TYR A 250 -18.77 20.03 3.77
C TYR A 250 -20.00 20.87 4.12
N ASP A 251 -19.95 21.69 5.17
CA ASP A 251 -21.07 22.54 5.53
C ASP A 251 -21.14 23.73 4.55
N GLY A 252 -22.01 23.63 3.56
CA GLY A 252 -22.34 24.66 2.57
C GLY A 252 -22.95 25.93 3.15
N THR A 253 -22.78 26.18 4.44
CA THR A 253 -23.22 27.37 5.17
C THR A 253 -22.10 27.89 6.06
N ASN A 254 -21.13 28.60 5.47
CA ASN A 254 -20.60 29.84 6.04
C ASN A 254 -19.52 30.43 5.12
N GLY A 255 -19.98 31.29 4.22
CA GLY A 255 -19.16 32.37 3.71
C GLY A 255 -18.77 33.29 4.86
N LYS A 256 -17.68 32.97 5.55
CA LYS A 256 -16.86 33.91 6.32
C LYS A 256 -15.50 33.26 6.59
N LYS A 257 -14.51 33.62 5.76
CA LYS A 257 -13.10 33.47 6.10
C LYS A 257 -12.87 34.18 7.45
N LEU A 258 -12.69 33.41 8.52
CA LEU A 258 -12.08 33.93 9.73
C LEU A 258 -10.63 34.28 9.39
N LYS A 259 -10.35 35.59 9.34
CA LYS A 259 -9.00 36.13 9.21
C LYS A 259 -8.18 35.65 10.40
N ALA A 260 -7.03 35.06 10.13
CA ALA A 260 -6.00 34.84 11.14
C ALA A 260 -5.48 36.22 11.62
N GLN A 261 -5.50 36.44 12.93
CA GLN A 261 -4.52 37.25 13.63
C GLN A 261 -3.50 36.29 14.25
#